data_AF-A0A7S3KV18-F1
#
_entry.id   AF-A0A7S3KV18-F1
#
_cell.length_a   1.000
_cell.length_b   1.000
_cell.length_c   1.000
_cell.angle_alpha   90.00
_cell.angle_beta   90.00
_cell.angle_gamma   90.00
#
_symmetry.space_group_name_H-M   'P 1'
#
loop_
_entity.id
_entity.type
_entity.pdbx_description
1 polymer ?
#
loop_
_entity_poly.entity_id
_entity_poly.type
_entity_poly.pdbx_seq_one_letter_code
_entity_poly.pdbx_strand_id
1 'polypeptide(L)'
;MSEDTSWTDNSNNTFMFGNNARKWDKCVLVIVNARLGLKKIPEESYGEIARLFDIPQMIGFMGGKGKFGLYFVGVQKDNLILLDPHYSQETVADRDNIETNRDTFRC
;
A
#
# COMPACT_ATOMS: atom_id res chain seq x y z
N MET A 1 -3.05 18.09 -27.07
CA MET A 1 -4.44 17.61 -26.96
C MET A 1 -4.95 18.04 -25.59
N SER A 2 -5.82 19.04 -25.55
CA SER A 2 -6.51 19.46 -24.33
C SER A 2 -7.63 18.46 -24.07
N GLU A 3 -7.57 17.74 -22.95
CA GLU A 3 -8.65 16.88 -22.50
C GLU A 3 -9.81 17.75 -22.01
N ASP A 4 -11.02 17.48 -22.49
CA ASP A 4 -12.23 18.16 -22.04
C ASP A 4 -12.52 17.82 -20.57
N THR A 5 -12.30 18.78 -19.67
CA THR A 5 -12.53 18.67 -18.22
C THR A 5 -13.94 19.11 -17.82
N SER A 6 -14.95 18.69 -18.57
CA SER A 6 -16.35 18.97 -18.26
C SER A 6 -17.08 17.68 -17.94
N TRP A 7 -17.77 17.66 -16.80
CA TRP A 7 -18.70 16.58 -16.46
C TRP A 7 -20.11 17.14 -16.29
N THR A 8 -21.09 16.47 -16.90
CA THR A 8 -22.51 16.81 -16.82
C THR A 8 -23.20 15.90 -15.83
N ASP A 9 -23.92 16.49 -14.88
CA ASP A 9 -24.73 15.72 -13.94
C ASP A 9 -26.08 15.32 -14.53
N ASN A 10 -26.82 14.46 -13.81
CA ASN A 10 -28.14 13.97 -14.20
C ASN A 10 -29.25 15.04 -14.16
N SER A 11 -28.92 16.27 -13.73
CA SER A 11 -29.80 17.45 -13.79
C SER A 11 -29.47 18.36 -14.99
N ASN A 12 -28.61 17.90 -15.91
CA ASN A 12 -28.07 18.65 -17.05
C ASN A 12 -27.24 19.88 -16.66
N ASN A 13 -26.74 19.94 -15.42
CA ASN A 13 -25.81 20.98 -15.03
C ASN A 13 -24.41 20.60 -15.50
N THR A 14 -23.82 21.47 -16.31
CA THR A 14 -22.43 21.31 -16.77
C THR A 14 -21.51 21.92 -15.73
N PHE A 15 -20.78 21.07 -15.01
CA PHE A 15 -19.72 21.52 -14.12
C PHE A 15 -18.42 21.65 -14.91
N MET A 16 -17.99 22.89 -15.13
CA MET A 16 -16.67 23.19 -15.66
C MET A 16 -15.68 23.07 -14.50
N PHE A 17 -14.80 22.06 -14.52
CA PHE A 17 -13.65 22.06 -13.64
C PHE A 17 -12.75 23.20 -14.11
N GLY A 18 -12.74 24.31 -13.36
CA GLY A 18 -11.93 25.47 -13.73
C GLY A 18 -10.47 25.07 -13.92
N ASN A 19 -9.86 25.50 -15.04
CA ASN A 19 -8.46 25.27 -15.42
C ASN A 19 -7.40 25.82 -14.43
N ASN A 20 -7.81 26.18 -13.21
CA ASN A 20 -6.93 26.59 -12.10
C ASN A 20 -6.54 25.42 -11.18
N ALA A 21 -6.80 24.17 -11.59
CA ALA A 21 -6.27 23.01 -10.90
C ALA A 21 -4.73 23.02 -11.02
N ARG A 22 -4.05 23.46 -9.96
CA ARG A 22 -2.59 23.36 -9.86
C ARG A 22 -2.19 21.91 -10.14
N LYS A 23 -1.23 21.70 -11.05
CA LYS A 23 -0.65 20.37 -11.29
C LYS A 23 -0.16 19.79 -9.97
N TRP A 24 -0.70 18.64 -9.58
CA TRP A 24 -0.34 17.96 -8.35
C TRP A 24 1.11 17.47 -8.43
N ASP A 25 1.96 17.90 -7.49
CA ASP A 25 3.40 17.61 -7.45
C ASP A 25 3.84 16.86 -6.19
N LYS A 26 2.89 16.45 -5.32
CA LYS A 26 3.19 15.81 -4.03
C LYS A 26 3.07 14.29 -4.10
N CYS A 27 3.98 13.58 -3.46
CA CYS A 27 3.79 12.15 -3.22
C CYS A 27 2.65 11.95 -2.22
N VAL A 28 1.79 10.95 -2.47
CA VAL A 28 0.68 10.60 -1.58
C VAL A 28 0.83 9.17 -1.13
N LEU A 29 0.73 8.96 0.18
CA LEU A 29 0.58 7.64 0.78
C LEU A 29 -0.89 7.45 1.15
N VAL A 30 -1.54 6.47 0.53
CA VAL A 30 -2.92 6.10 0.83
C VAL A 30 -2.91 4.84 1.69
N ILE A 31 -3.43 4.95 2.92
CA ILE A 31 -3.57 3.81 3.84
C ILE A 31 -5.06 3.52 4.00
N VAL A 32 -5.46 2.30 3.65
CA VAL A 32 -6.84 1.83 3.79
C VAL A 32 -6.89 0.81 4.92
N ASN A 33 -7.60 1.16 6.00
CA ASN A 33 -7.87 0.23 7.09
C ASN A 33 -9.09 -0.63 6.72
N ALA A 34 -8.92 -1.94 6.63
CA ALA A 34 -9.99 -2.87 6.28
C ALA A 34 -10.06 -4.06 7.25
N ARG A 35 -11.28 -4.46 7.62
CA ARG A 35 -11.56 -5.72 8.33
C ARG A 35 -12.19 -6.70 7.34
N LEU A 36 -11.38 -7.62 6.82
CA LEU A 36 -11.78 -8.56 5.77
C LEU A 36 -12.52 -9.80 6.28
N GLY A 37 -12.76 -9.92 7.59
CA GLY A 37 -13.50 -11.03 8.17
C GLY A 37 -13.74 -10.88 9.68
N LEU A 38 -14.63 -11.70 10.22
CA LEU A 38 -14.94 -11.69 11.66
C LEU A 38 -13.89 -12.43 12.48
N LYS A 39 -13.60 -13.68 12.09
CA LYS A 39 -12.61 -14.57 12.72
C LYS A 39 -11.45 -14.92 11.79
N LYS A 40 -11.78 -15.24 10.54
CA LYS A 40 -10.85 -15.48 9.44
C LYS A 40 -11.33 -14.71 8.21
N ILE A 41 -10.41 -14.42 7.30
CA ILE A 41 -10.76 -13.95 5.96
C ILE A 41 -11.40 -15.14 5.22
N PRO A 42 -12.54 -14.94 4.54
CA PRO A 42 -13.16 -15.97 3.72
C PRO A 42 -12.20 -16.42 2.60
N GLU A 43 -12.13 -17.73 2.35
CA GLU A 43 -11.17 -18.33 1.41
C GLU A 43 -11.46 -17.89 -0.03
N GLU A 44 -12.74 -17.68 -0.36
CA GLU A 44 -13.21 -17.17 -1.64
C GLU A 44 -12.66 -15.76 -1.96
N SER A 45 -12.23 -15.00 -0.96
CA SER A 45 -11.69 -13.64 -1.14
C SER A 45 -10.16 -13.62 -1.33
N TYR A 46 -9.45 -14.74 -1.15
CA TYR A 46 -7.98 -14.74 -1.17
C TYR A 46 -7.43 -14.32 -2.54
N GLY A 47 -8.07 -14.77 -3.63
CA GLY A 47 -7.69 -14.39 -4.99
C GLY A 47 -7.85 -12.89 -5.24
N GLU A 48 -8.95 -12.29 -4.78
CA GLU A 48 -9.20 -10.85 -4.97
C GLU A 48 -8.25 -9.99 -4.14
N ILE A 49 -7.90 -10.43 -2.93
CA ILE A 49 -6.92 -9.75 -2.09
C ILE A 49 -5.53 -9.84 -2.74
N ALA A 50 -5.16 -11.01 -3.25
CA ALA A 50 -3.88 -11.18 -3.94
C ALA A 50 -3.76 -10.29 -5.19
N ARG A 51 -4.85 -10.12 -5.96
CA ARG A 51 -4.90 -9.23 -7.14
C ARG A 51 -4.65 -7.76 -6.82
N LEU A 52 -4.80 -7.32 -5.57
CA LEU A 52 -4.42 -5.96 -5.20
C LEU A 52 -2.92 -5.70 -5.39
N PHE A 53 -2.07 -6.73 -5.33
CA PHE A 53 -0.65 -6.60 -5.67
C PHE A 53 -0.41 -6.33 -7.17
N ASP A 54 -1.40 -6.54 -8.04
CA ASP A 54 -1.29 -6.19 -9.46
C ASP A 54 -1.44 -4.67 -9.70
N ILE A 55 -1.91 -3.92 -8.70
CA ILE A 55 -1.98 -2.45 -8.77
C ILE A 55 -0.56 -1.88 -8.70
N PRO A 56 -0.09 -1.11 -9.70
CA PRO A 56 1.30 -0.63 -9.73
C PRO A 56 1.72 0.23 -8.52
N GLN A 57 0.75 0.90 -7.90
CA GLN A 57 0.95 1.74 -6.73
C GLN A 57 0.87 0.96 -5.41
N MET A 58 0.56 -0.33 -5.45
CA MET A 58 0.41 -1.15 -4.26
C MET A 58 1.76 -1.35 -3.59
N ILE A 59 1.88 -0.84 -2.36
CA ILE A 59 3.07 -1.03 -1.54
C ILE A 59 2.90 -2.18 -0.53
N GLY A 60 1.81 -2.93 -0.57
CA GLY A 60 1.60 -4.13 0.24
C GLY A 60 0.62 -3.97 1.40
N PHE A 61 0.53 -5.01 2.23
CA PHE A 61 -0.41 -5.10 3.34
C PHE A 61 0.29 -5.13 4.69
N MET A 62 -0.24 -4.42 5.67
CA MET A 62 0.14 -4.58 7.07
C MET A 62 -0.98 -5.30 7.81
N GLY A 63 -0.63 -6.30 8.61
CA GLY A 63 -1.61 -7.09 9.36
C GLY A 63 -0.94 -7.97 10.40
N GLY A 64 -1.67 -8.96 10.90
CA GLY A 64 -1.14 -9.89 11.89
C GLY A 64 -2.12 -10.22 13.00
N LYS A 65 -1.72 -11.14 13.87
CA LYS A 65 -2.52 -11.58 15.02
C LYS A 65 -1.83 -11.19 16.33
N GLY A 66 -2.45 -10.30 17.10
CA GLY A 66 -1.92 -9.91 18.42
C GLY A 66 -0.50 -9.35 18.32
N LYS A 67 0.48 -10.03 18.94
CA LYS A 67 1.90 -9.65 18.93
C LYS A 67 2.67 -10.05 17.66
N PHE A 68 1.99 -10.66 16.67
CA PHE A 68 2.61 -11.16 15.44
C PHE A 68 2.27 -10.25 14.25
N GLY A 69 2.87 -9.07 14.21
CA GLY A 69 2.68 -8.10 13.11
C GLY A 69 3.53 -8.48 11.90
N LEU A 70 2.94 -8.46 10.71
CA LEU A 70 3.59 -8.86 9.45
C LEU A 70 3.35 -7.80 8.38
N TYR A 71 4.32 -7.67 7.49
CA TYR A 71 4.21 -6.81 6.31
C TYR A 71 4.31 -7.67 5.05
N PHE A 72 3.21 -7.77 4.30
CA PHE A 72 3.12 -8.56 3.08
C PHE A 72 3.52 -7.70 1.88
N VAL A 73 4.55 -8.13 1.15
CA VAL A 73 5.18 -7.37 0.07
C VAL A 73 4.82 -7.90 -1.32
N GLY A 74 4.18 -9.06 -1.42
CA GLY A 74 3.78 -9.62 -2.69
C GLY A 74 3.10 -10.97 -2.58
N VAL A 75 2.89 -11.58 -3.75
CA VAL A 75 2.34 -12.92 -3.90
C VAL A 75 3.15 -13.67 -4.96
N GLN A 76 3.40 -14.95 -4.72
CA GLN A 76 3.95 -15.87 -5.71
C GLN A 76 3.13 -17.15 -5.72
N LYS A 77 2.51 -17.44 -6.88
CA LYS A 77 1.50 -18.50 -7.00
C LYS A 77 0.39 -18.28 -5.96
N ASP A 78 0.18 -19.24 -5.07
CA ASP A 78 -0.84 -19.18 -4.01
C ASP A 78 -0.28 -18.74 -2.65
N ASN A 79 0.97 -18.26 -2.59
CA ASN A 79 1.65 -17.92 -1.35
C ASN A 79 1.94 -16.42 -1.26
N LEU A 80 1.69 -15.84 -0.08
CA LEU A 80 2.11 -14.48 0.22
C LEU A 80 3.60 -14.42 0.56
N ILE A 81 4.25 -13.35 0.12
CA ILE A 81 5.61 -13.01 0.50
C ILE A 81 5.53 -11.96 1.60
N LEU A 82 6.27 -12.15 2.70
CA LEU A 82 6.22 -11.30 3.87
C LEU A 82 7.60 -10.91 4.39
N LEU A 83 7.64 -9.77 5.09
CA LEU A 83 8.71 -9.37 5.99
C LEU A 83 8.22 -9.52 7.43
N ASP A 84 9.03 -10.19 8.24
CA ASP A 84 8.75 -10.50 9.63
C ASP A 84 9.69 -9.68 10.55
N PRO A 85 9.15 -8.75 11.37
CA PRO A 85 9.95 -7.90 12.26
C PRO A 85 10.29 -8.55 13.61
N HIS A 86 9.93 -9.81 13.87
CA HIS A 86 10.10 -10.43 15.20
C HIS A 86 11.53 -10.93 15.48
N TYR A 87 12.48 -10.64 14.58
CA TYR A 87 13.89 -10.86 14.84
C TYR A 87 14.49 -9.64 15.57
N SER A 88 14.89 -9.83 16.83
CA SER A 88 15.54 -8.79 17.62
C SER A 88 17.00 -8.65 17.21
N GLN A 89 17.38 -7.46 16.75
CA GLN A 89 18.76 -7.11 16.41
C GLN A 89 19.36 -6.19 17.48
N GLU A 90 20.69 -6.18 17.58
CA GLU A 90 21.39 -5.19 18.40
C GLU A 90 21.22 -3.78 17.83
N THR A 91 21.26 -2.77 18.70
CA THR A 91 21.20 -1.37 18.25
C THR A 91 22.49 -1.01 17.53
N VAL A 92 22.37 -0.43 16.34
CA VAL A 92 23.51 0.12 15.60
C VAL A 92 24.16 1.28 16.36
N ALA A 93 25.48 1.22 16.54
CA ALA A 93 26.24 2.18 17.35
C ALA A 93 26.39 3.54 16.68
N ASP A 94 26.72 3.55 15.38
CA ASP A 94 26.88 4.75 14.56
C ASP A 94 25.69 4.87 13.60
N ARG A 95 24.62 5.57 14.04
CA ARG A 95 23.35 5.65 13.31
C ARG A 95 23.45 6.37 11.97
N ASP A 96 24.43 7.25 11.81
CA ASP A 96 24.58 8.09 10.61
C ASP A 96 25.36 7.37 9.52
N ASN A 97 26.11 6.32 9.87
CA ASN A 97 26.85 5.50 8.93
C ASN A 97 25.97 4.43 8.27
N ILE A 98 25.18 4.87 7.28
CA ILE A 98 24.25 4.02 6.53
C ILE A 98 24.96 2.86 5.84
N GLU A 99 26.17 3.06 5.31
CA GLU A 99 26.90 2.01 4.60
C GLU A 99 27.27 0.84 5.51
N THR A 100 27.72 1.13 6.72
CA THR A 100 28.14 0.10 7.69
C THR A 100 26.93 -0.64 8.30
N ASN A 101 25.78 0.03 8.40
CA ASN A 101 24.56 -0.55 8.98
C ASN A 101 23.62 -1.19 7.96
N ARG A 102 23.96 -1.10 6.67
CA ARG A 102 23.05 -1.42 5.57
C ARG A 102 22.44 -2.82 5.65
N ASP A 103 23.25 -3.78 6.08
CA ASP A 103 22.90 -5.19 6.11
C ASP A 103 22.00 -5.53 7.31
N THR A 104 21.88 -4.66 8.31
CA THR A 104 20.92 -4.85 9.41
C THR A 104 19.49 -4.46 9.03
N PHE A 105 19.30 -3.61 8.02
CA PHE A 105 17.99 -3.09 7.58
C PHE A 105 17.51 -3.69 6.25
N ARG A 106 18.10 -4.82 5.84
CA ARG A 106 17.70 -5.57 4.66
C ARG A 106 17.55 -7.03 5.04
N CYS A 107 16.46 -7.63 4.56
CA CYS A 107 16.22 -9.06 4.68
C CYS A 107 16.73 -9.77 3.43
#